data_AF-A0A239FLN5-F1
#
_entry.id   AF-A0A239FLN5-F1
#
_cell.length_a   1.000
_cell.length_b   1.000
_cell.length_c   1.000
_cell.angle_alpha   90.00
_cell.angle_beta   90.00
_cell.angle_gamma   90.00
#
_symmetry.space_group_name_H-M   'P 1'
#
loop_
_entity.id
_entity.type
_entity.pdbx_description
1 polymer ?
#
loop_
_entity_poly.entity_id
_entity_poly.type
_entity_poly.pdbx_seq_one_letter_code
_entity_poly.pdbx_strand_id
1 'polypeptide(L)' 'PVSCEQGICGTCITRVLEGEPDHRDLYFTDEEKAANDQFTPCCSRAKGKLLVLDL' A
#
# COMPACT_ATOMS: atom_id res chain seq x y z
N PRO A 1 2.78 -11.54 3.94
CA PRO A 1 2.67 -11.89 5.38
C PRO A 1 2.20 -10.66 6.18
N VAL A 2 1.65 -10.82 7.38
CA VAL A 2 1.10 -9.71 8.19
C VAL A 2 1.69 -9.75 9.60
N SER A 3 1.87 -8.58 10.23
CA SER A 3 2.39 -8.43 11.60
C SER A 3 1.55 -7.41 12.41
N CYS A 4 1.71 -6.10 12.16
CA CYS A 4 1.08 -5.08 13.02
C CYS A 4 -0.39 -4.76 12.72
N GLU A 5 -0.86 -5.02 11.50
CA GLU A 5 -2.20 -4.63 10.98
C GLU A 5 -2.57 -3.14 11.06
N GLN A 6 -1.64 -2.28 11.43
CA GLN A 6 -1.86 -0.85 11.69
C GLN A 6 -1.07 0.06 10.76
N GLY A 7 -0.37 -0.48 9.76
CA GLY A 7 0.37 0.31 8.78
C GLY A 7 1.67 0.93 9.29
N ILE A 8 2.32 0.33 10.30
CA ILE A 8 3.56 0.87 10.90
C ILE A 8 4.83 0.03 10.62
N CYS A 9 4.69 -1.26 10.27
CA CYS A 9 5.83 -2.19 10.24
C CYS A 9 6.34 -2.56 8.84
N GLY A 10 5.61 -2.24 7.76
CA GLY A 10 6.00 -2.61 6.39
C GLY A 10 5.94 -4.11 6.04
N THR A 11 5.65 -5.03 6.97
CA THR A 11 5.68 -6.49 6.70
C THR A 11 4.72 -6.95 5.59
N CYS A 12 3.63 -6.22 5.37
CA CYS A 12 2.62 -6.57 4.38
C CYS A 12 2.79 -5.87 3.03
N ILE A 13 3.89 -5.15 2.79
CA ILE A 13 4.12 -4.43 1.52
C ILE A 13 3.88 -5.35 0.33
N THR A 14 3.07 -4.85 -0.61
CA THR A 14 2.69 -5.55 -1.83
C THR A 14 2.87 -4.60 -3.00
N ARG A 15 3.39 -5.11 -4.13
CA ARG A 15 3.61 -4.32 -5.34
C ARG A 15 2.29 -4.07 -6.09
N VAL A 16 2.14 -2.85 -6.59
CA VAL A 16 1.02 -2.39 -7.41
C VAL A 16 1.43 -2.43 -8.88
N LEU A 17 0.59 -3.01 -9.73
CA LEU A 17 0.76 -3.08 -11.18
C LEU A 17 -0.10 -2.04 -11.92
N GLU A 18 -1.30 -1.73 -11.40
CA GLU A 18 -2.24 -0.76 -11.97
C GLU A 18 -3.15 -0.18 -10.89
N GLY A 19 -3.51 1.11 -11.00
CA GLY A 19 -4.38 1.83 -10.08
C GLY A 19 -3.62 2.70 -9.07
N GLU A 20 -4.36 3.51 -8.30
CA GLU A 20 -3.78 4.43 -7.32
C GLU A 20 -4.16 4.00 -5.89
N PRO A 21 -3.18 3.64 -5.05
CA PRO A 21 -3.42 3.39 -3.63
C PRO A 21 -3.90 4.64 -2.87
N ASP A 22 -4.86 4.42 -1.99
CA ASP A 22 -5.19 5.32 -0.87
C ASP A 22 -4.31 4.92 0.32
N HIS A 23 -3.10 5.50 0.37
CA HIS A 23 -2.12 5.25 1.42
C HIS A 23 -2.60 5.74 2.78
N ARG A 24 -2.75 4.80 3.72
CA ARG A 24 -3.13 5.09 5.12
C ARG A 24 -2.09 4.63 6.13
N ASP A 25 -0.95 4.18 5.64
CA ASP A 25 0.17 3.79 6.46
C ASP A 25 1.00 4.99 6.92
N LEU A 26 1.78 4.74 7.97
CA LEU A 26 2.79 5.64 8.51
C LEU A 26 4.20 5.11 8.21
N TYR A 27 4.32 4.14 7.31
CA TYR A 27 5.56 3.46 6.99
C TYR A 27 6.29 4.17 5.85
N PHE A 28 5.59 4.44 4.74
CA PHE A 28 6.16 5.09 3.56
C PHE A 28 6.30 6.60 3.75
N THR A 29 7.36 7.18 3.19
CA THR A 29 7.49 8.63 3.02
C THR A 29 6.49 9.15 1.98
N ASP A 30 6.32 10.47 1.90
CA ASP A 30 5.41 11.08 0.93
C ASP A 30 5.88 10.83 -0.51
N GLU A 31 7.19 10.79 -0.77
CA GLU A 31 7.75 10.45 -2.07
C GLU A 31 7.48 8.99 -2.47
N GLU A 32 7.61 8.06 -1.51
CA GLU A 32 7.31 6.64 -1.72
C GLU A 32 5.81 6.43 -1.99
N LYS A 33 4.94 7.12 -1.25
CA LYS A 33 3.49 7.13 -1.51
C LYS A 33 3.15 7.71 -2.88
N ALA A 34 3.86 8.74 -3.32
CA ALA A 34 3.64 9.37 -4.62
C ALA A 34 4.04 8.47 -5.80
N ALA A 35 4.96 7.52 -5.60
CA ALA A 35 5.35 6.55 -6.62
C ALA A 35 4.23 5.57 -6.98
N ASN A 36 3.30 5.30 -6.05
CA ASN A 36 2.13 4.42 -6.23
C ASN A 36 2.46 3.00 -6.76
N ASP A 37 3.70 2.54 -6.57
CA ASP A 37 4.18 1.24 -7.05
C ASP A 37 4.14 0.14 -5.97
N GLN A 38 3.85 0.52 -4.73
CA GLN A 38 3.72 -0.36 -3.58
C GLN A 38 2.61 0.13 -2.65
N PHE A 39 2.02 -0.76 -1.86
CA PHE A 39 1.08 -0.38 -0.82
C PHE A 39 1.02 -1.41 0.33
N THR A 40 0.36 -1.03 1.42
CA THR A 40 0.18 -1.84 2.62
C THR A 40 -1.29 -2.29 2.77
N PRO A 41 -1.68 -3.50 2.32
CA PRO A 41 -3.08 -3.95 2.27
C PRO A 41 -3.78 -3.99 3.63
N CYS A 42 -3.03 -4.10 4.74
CA CYS A 42 -3.63 -4.15 6.07
C CYS A 42 -4.43 -2.88 6.42
N CYS A 43 -4.01 -1.70 5.94
CA CYS A 43 -4.65 -0.42 6.28
C CYS A 43 -4.99 0.44 5.06
N SER A 44 -4.25 0.32 3.96
CA SER A 44 -4.45 1.13 2.74
C SER A 44 -5.57 0.57 1.85
N ARG A 45 -6.10 1.39 0.95
CA ARG A 45 -7.19 1.00 0.03
C ARG A 45 -6.86 1.43 -1.40
N ALA A 46 -7.79 1.30 -2.33
CA ALA A 46 -7.71 1.92 -3.65
C ALA A 46 -8.46 3.26 -3.62
N LYS A 47 -7.94 4.31 -4.25
CA LYS A 47 -8.70 5.55 -4.49
C LYS A 47 -9.79 5.35 -5.55
N GLY A 48 -9.57 4.40 -6.47
CA GLY A 48 -10.48 4.06 -7.56
C GLY A 48 -11.27 2.76 -7.33
N LYS A 49 -11.88 2.26 -8.41
CA LYS A 49 -12.68 1.01 -8.40
C LYS A 49 -11.83 -0.26 -8.48
N LEU A 50 -10.58 -0.15 -8.96
CA LEU A 50 -9.69 -1.28 -9.23
C LEU A 50 -8.27 -0.94 -8.79
N LEU A 51 -7.60 -1.93 -8.20
CA LEU A 51 -6.17 -1.94 -7.93
C LEU A 51 -5.65 -3.34 -8.30
N VAL A 52 -4.67 -3.42 -9.19
CA VAL A 52 -4.07 -4.67 -9.66
C VAL A 52 -2.75 -4.89 -8.94
N LEU A 53 -2.56 -6.08 -8.37
CA LEU A 53 -1.44 -6.41 -7.50
C LEU A 53 -0.63 -7.59 -8.04
N ASP A 54 0.66 -7.60 -7.74
CA ASP A 54 1.58 -8.70 -8.00
C ASP A 54 1.68 -9.57 -6.74
N LEU A 55 0.95 -10.69 -6.70
CA LEU A 55 0.76 -11.56 -5.51
C LEU A 55 1.18 -13.01 -5.78
#